data_AF-A0A7J6VGW2-F1
#
_entry.id   AF-A0A7J6VGW2-F1
#
_cell.length_a   1.000
_cell.length_b   1.000
_cell.length_c   1.000
_cell.angle_alpha   90.00
_cell.angle_beta   90.00
_cell.angle_gamma   90.00
#
_symmetry.space_group_name_H-M   'P 1'
#
loop_
_entity.id
_entity.type
_entity.pdbx_description
1 polymer ?
#
loop_
_entity_poly.entity_id
_entity_poly.type
_entity_poly.pdbx_seq_one_letter_code
_entity_poly.pdbx_strand_id
1 'polypeptide(L)'
;MWKKEFDTSYVGFMEDGAKWLVENTDIKLVGVDYLSAAAYDDLIPSHLVFLEGREVILVEGLKLDDIVPGIYLVHCLPLRLLGAEGSPIRCILIK
;
A
#
# COMPACT_ATOMS: atom_id res chain seq x y z
N MET A 1 -9.06 6.72 -8.76
CA MET A 1 -10.07 7.81 -8.59
C MET A 1 -9.59 8.86 -7.58
N TRP A 2 -8.97 9.95 -8.03
CA TRP A 2 -8.55 11.04 -7.12
C TRP A 2 -9.73 11.98 -6.82
N LYS A 3 -10.05 12.18 -5.53
CA LYS A 3 -11.02 13.17 -5.06
C LYS A 3 -10.27 14.37 -4.47
N LYS A 4 -10.81 15.57 -4.65
CA LYS A 4 -10.25 16.80 -4.07
C LYS A 4 -10.32 16.80 -2.54
N GLU A 5 -11.37 16.17 -2.01
CA GLU A 5 -11.64 16.08 -0.58
C GLU A 5 -11.29 14.68 -0.09
N PHE A 6 -10.83 14.63 1.16
CA PHE A 6 -10.59 13.38 1.86
C PHE A 6 -11.93 12.70 2.16
N ASP A 7 -12.06 11.47 1.70
CA ASP A 7 -13.19 10.59 1.94
C ASP A 7 -12.73 9.46 2.87
N THR A 8 -13.37 9.30 4.02
CA THR A 8 -13.05 8.26 5.01
C THR A 8 -13.67 6.91 4.66
N SER A 9 -14.58 6.84 3.69
CA SER A 9 -15.24 5.61 3.25
C SER A 9 -14.42 4.79 2.23
N TYR A 10 -13.15 5.15 2.04
CA TYR A 10 -12.25 4.43 1.14
C TYR A 10 -12.04 2.99 1.58
N VAL A 11 -11.72 2.14 0.60
CA VAL A 11 -11.41 0.73 0.84
C VAL A 11 -9.95 0.60 1.25
N GLY A 12 -9.71 -0.13 2.33
CA GLY A 12 -8.40 -0.57 2.77
C GLY A 12 -8.51 -1.93 3.44
N PHE A 13 -7.37 -2.49 3.84
CA PHE A 13 -7.33 -3.73 4.60
C PHE A 13 -7.89 -3.51 6.01
N MET A 14 -8.64 -4.50 6.48
CA MET A 14 -8.84 -4.73 7.90
C MET A 14 -7.79 -5.73 8.39
N GLU A 15 -7.64 -5.84 9.71
CA GLU A 15 -6.60 -6.62 10.37
C GLU A 15 -6.62 -8.09 9.92
N ASP A 16 -7.80 -8.67 9.75
CA ASP A 16 -7.99 -10.05 9.31
C ASP A 16 -7.50 -10.28 7.87
N GLY A 17 -7.81 -9.36 6.95
CA GLY A 17 -7.33 -9.38 5.57
C GLY A 17 -5.81 -9.23 5.49
N ALA A 18 -5.24 -8.32 6.30
CA ALA A 18 -3.79 -8.16 6.41
C ALA A 18 -3.12 -9.43 6.93
N LYS A 19 -3.68 -10.04 8.00
CA LYS A 19 -3.15 -11.29 8.61
C LYS A 19 -3.15 -12.42 7.60
N TRP A 20 -4.28 -12.60 6.91
CA TRP A 20 -4.41 -13.64 5.92
C TRP A 20 -3.32 -13.52 4.84
N LEU A 21 -3.08 -12.32 4.31
CA LEU A 21 -2.07 -12.09 3.28
C LEU A 21 -0.66 -12.41 3.78
N VAL A 22 -0.29 -11.92 4.97
CA VAL A 22 1.04 -12.14 5.57
C VAL A 22 1.30 -13.63 5.86
N GLU A 23 0.28 -14.34 6.34
CA GLU A 23 0.41 -15.75 6.75
C GLU A 23 0.38 -16.71 5.57
N ASN A 24 -0.43 -16.42 4.54
CA ASN A 24 -0.76 -17.38 3.47
C ASN A 24 -0.05 -17.10 2.13
N THR A 25 0.72 -16.01 2.04
CA THR A 25 1.43 -15.65 0.81
C THR A 25 2.90 -15.31 1.07
N ASP A 26 3.65 -15.16 -0.02
CA ASP A 26 5.03 -14.66 -0.03
C ASP A 26 5.13 -13.20 -0.55
N ILE A 27 3.99 -12.50 -0.64
CA ILE A 27 3.92 -11.11 -1.09
C ILE A 27 4.81 -10.23 -0.20
N LYS A 28 5.63 -9.39 -0.85
CA LYS A 28 6.59 -8.49 -0.19
C LYS A 28 6.21 -7.02 -0.26
N LEU A 29 5.27 -6.68 -1.15
CA LEU A 29 4.84 -5.31 -1.37
C LEU A 29 3.34 -5.29 -1.66
N VAL A 30 2.62 -4.41 -0.99
CA VAL A 30 1.20 -4.13 -1.22
C VAL A 30 1.06 -2.67 -1.62
N GLY A 31 0.42 -2.43 -2.76
CA GLY A 31 0.15 -1.11 -3.27
C GLY A 31 -1.34 -0.80 -3.30
N VAL A 32 -1.73 0.39 -2.85
CA VAL A 32 -3.12 0.86 -2.91
C VAL A 32 -3.20 2.24 -3.56
N ASP A 33 -4.34 2.53 -4.20
CA ASP A 33 -4.58 3.78 -4.93
C ASP A 33 -5.30 4.86 -4.09
N TYR A 34 -5.19 4.75 -2.76
CA TYR A 34 -5.69 5.71 -1.81
C TYR A 34 -4.67 6.08 -0.74
N LEU A 35 -4.99 7.06 0.11
CA LEU A 35 -4.08 7.62 1.12
C LEU A 35 -3.66 6.64 2.21
N SER A 36 -4.31 5.48 2.34
CA SER A 36 -3.84 4.44 3.24
C SER A 36 -4.16 3.03 2.75
N ALA A 37 -3.27 2.08 3.06
CA ALA A 37 -3.46 0.65 2.83
C ALA A 37 -4.43 0.03 3.81
N ALA A 38 -4.65 0.62 4.98
CA ALA A 38 -5.60 0.16 5.98
C ALA A 38 -6.92 0.93 5.88
N ALA A 39 -8.04 0.29 6.22
CA ALA A 39 -9.33 0.96 6.29
C ALA A 39 -9.29 2.04 7.39
N TYR A 40 -10.06 3.12 7.22
CA TYR A 40 -10.04 4.27 8.14
C TYR A 40 -10.29 3.88 9.61
N ASP A 41 -11.23 2.96 9.84
CA ASP A 41 -11.61 2.50 11.18
C ASP A 41 -10.58 1.52 11.79
N ASP A 42 -9.62 1.04 11.00
CA ASP A 42 -8.69 -0.03 11.38
C ASP A 42 -7.24 0.27 10.95
N LEU A 43 -6.89 1.55 10.92
CA LEU A 43 -5.61 2.07 10.45
C LEU A 43 -4.42 1.39 11.12
N ILE A 44 -4.35 1.44 12.44
CA ILE A 44 -3.18 0.98 13.20
C ILE A 44 -3.03 -0.54 13.15
N PRO A 45 -4.06 -1.36 13.48
CA PRO A 45 -3.88 -2.81 13.56
C PRO A 45 -3.42 -3.43 12.24
N SER A 46 -4.01 -2.98 11.12
CA SER A 46 -3.63 -3.46 9.78
C SER A 46 -2.18 -3.10 9.41
N HIS A 47 -1.71 -1.88 9.74
CA HIS A 47 -0.31 -1.51 9.50
C HIS A 47 0.66 -2.34 10.32
N LEU A 48 0.35 -2.57 11.61
CA LEU A 48 1.20 -3.38 12.47
C LEU A 48 1.34 -4.81 11.95
N VAL A 49 0.24 -5.42 11.48
CA VAL A 49 0.31 -6.75 10.87
C VAL A 49 1.25 -6.79 9.65
N PHE A 50 1.15 -5.81 8.75
CA PHE A 50 2.03 -5.75 7.57
C PHE A 50 3.50 -5.49 7.94
N LEU A 51 3.75 -4.55 8.85
CA LEU A 51 5.10 -4.05 9.14
C LEU A 51 5.85 -4.91 10.18
N GLU A 52 5.19 -5.37 11.24
CA GLU A 52 5.83 -6.17 12.30
C GLU A 52 5.99 -7.64 11.93
N GLY A 53 5.11 -8.18 11.05
CA GLY A 53 5.10 -9.59 10.70
C GLY A 53 6.29 -10.01 9.83
N ARG A 54 6.14 -9.89 8.50
CA ARG A 54 7.18 -10.25 7.51
C ARG A 54 7.76 -9.04 6.80
N GLU A 55 7.50 -7.84 7.32
CA GLU A 55 7.89 -6.56 6.72
C GLU A 55 7.39 -6.44 5.27
N VAL A 56 6.06 -6.49 5.09
CA VAL A 56 5.43 -6.19 3.81
C VAL A 56 5.49 -4.68 3.57
N ILE A 57 6.13 -4.28 2.47
CA ILE A 57 6.29 -2.86 2.11
C ILE A 57 4.95 -2.31 1.63
N LEU A 58 4.50 -1.21 2.23
CA LEU A 58 3.28 -0.52 1.81
C LEU A 58 3.60 0.61 0.84
N VAL A 59 2.81 0.71 -0.23
CA VAL A 59 2.87 1.80 -1.21
C VAL A 59 1.49 2.41 -1.35
N GLU A 60 1.32 3.60 -0.78
CA GLU A 60 0.03 4.29 -0.72
C GLU A 60 -0.01 5.45 -1.72
N GLY A 61 -1.23 5.88 -2.07
CA GLY A 61 -1.45 7.01 -2.97
C GLY A 61 -1.10 6.72 -4.43
N LEU A 62 -1.16 5.45 -4.87
CA LEU A 62 -0.91 5.11 -6.28
C LEU A 62 -1.98 5.73 -7.19
N LYS A 63 -1.59 6.03 -8.42
CA LYS A 63 -2.50 6.46 -9.49
C LYS A 63 -2.66 5.31 -10.47
N LEU A 64 -3.69 4.48 -10.26
CA LEU A 64 -3.97 3.29 -11.08
C LEU A 64 -5.11 3.48 -12.09
N ASP A 65 -5.65 4.70 -12.21
CA ASP A 65 -6.65 5.01 -13.24
C ASP A 65 -6.09 4.64 -14.63
N ASP A 66 -6.93 4.00 -15.46
CA ASP A 66 -6.62 3.54 -16.82
C ASP A 66 -5.55 2.43 -16.95
N ILE A 67 -5.06 1.86 -15.84
CA ILE A 67 -4.17 0.70 -15.87
C ILE A 67 -4.97 -0.60 -16.07
N VAL A 68 -4.58 -1.39 -17.07
CA VAL A 68 -5.18 -2.70 -17.32
C VAL A 68 -4.67 -3.72 -16.29
N PRO A 69 -5.53 -4.52 -15.63
CA PRO A 69 -5.08 -5.58 -14.74
C PRO A 69 -4.13 -6.58 -15.42
N GLY A 70 -3.06 -6.96 -14.71
CA GLY A 70 -2.06 -7.87 -15.25
C GLY A 70 -0.76 -7.85 -14.44
N ILE A 71 0.26 -8.51 -14.99
CA ILE A 71 1.60 -8.57 -14.41
C ILE A 71 2.46 -7.45 -15.02
N TYR A 72 3.13 -6.71 -14.15
CA TYR A 72 4.04 -5.64 -14.51
C TYR A 72 5.32 -5.73 -13.68
N LEU A 73 6.41 -5.23 -14.24
CA LEU A 73 7.60 -4.89 -13.48
C LEU A 73 7.36 -3.54 -12.77
N VAL A 74 7.33 -3.57 -11.44
CA VAL A 74 7.18 -2.38 -10.60
C VAL A 74 8.56 -1.77 -10.33
N HIS A 75 8.70 -0.47 -10.57
CA HIS A 75 9.83 0.32 -10.05
C HIS A 75 9.29 1.32 -9.03
N CYS A 76 9.61 1.11 -7.76
CA CYS A 76 9.12 1.89 -6.63
C CYS A 76 10.27 2.22 -5.68
N LEU A 77 11.17 3.11 -6.12
CA LEU A 77 12.41 3.43 -5.42
C LEU A 77 12.20 4.63 -4.48
N PRO A 78 12.33 4.46 -3.15
CA PRO A 78 12.25 5.57 -2.19
C PRO A 78 13.46 6.49 -2.28
N LEU A 79 13.23 7.77 -1.98
CA LEU A 79 14.34 8.69 -1.68
C LEU A 79 15.06 8.19 -0.42
N ARG A 80 16.39 8.37 -0.38
CA ARG A 80 17.22 8.01 0.76
C ARG A 80 17.12 9.07 1.85
N LEU A 81 16.09 8.95 2.70
CA LEU A 81 15.80 9.87 3.80
C LEU A 81 16.14 9.21 5.14
N LEU A 82 17.22 9.66 5.80
CA LEU A 82 17.66 9.08 7.06
C LEU A 82 16.70 9.44 8.20
N GLY A 83 16.24 8.43 8.94
CA GLY A 83 15.36 8.59 10.10
C GLY A 83 13.90 8.88 9.76
N ALA A 84 13.51 8.80 8.48
CA ALA A 84 12.13 8.98 8.06
C ALA A 84 11.32 7.68 8.19
N GLU A 85 10.03 7.81 8.52
CA GLU A 85 9.07 6.70 8.63
C GLU A 85 8.44 6.32 7.28
N GLY A 86 8.72 7.10 6.24
CA GLY A 86 8.25 6.90 4.88
C GLY A 86 9.00 7.80 3.91
N SER A 87 8.79 7.60 2.61
CA SER A 87 9.47 8.36 1.57
C SER A 87 8.55 8.57 0.38
N PRO A 88 8.43 9.79 -0.17
CA PRO A 88 7.70 10.01 -1.40
C PRO A 88 8.42 9.30 -2.55
N ILE A 89 7.63 8.80 -3.50
CA ILE A 89 8.12 7.96 -4.58
C ILE A 89 7.52 8.37 -5.92
N ARG A 90 8.25 8.05 -6.99
CA ARG A 90 7.69 7.95 -8.34
C ARG A 90 7.56 6.47 -8.69
N CYS A 91 6.42 5.86 -8.35
CA CYS A 91 6.12 4.49 -8.77
C CYS A 91 5.83 4.47 -10.26
N ILE A 92 6.45 3.54 -10.99
CA ILE A 92 6.13 3.28 -12.40
C ILE A 92 5.95 1.78 -12.63
N LEU A 93 5.09 1.46 -13.59
CA LEU A 93 4.86 0.10 -14.08
C LEU A 93 5.47 -0.02 -15.48
N ILE A 94 6.20 -1.10 -15.72
CA ILE A 94 6.77 -1.47 -17.02
C ILE A 94 6.21 -2.84 -17.39
N LYS A 95 5.80 -3.01 -18.65
CA LYS A 95 5.30 -4.28 -19.17
C LYS A 95 6.43 -5.14 -19.72
#